data_AF-A0AAU3W3X6-F1
#
_entry.id   AF-A0AAU3W3X6-F1
#
_cell.length_a   1.000
_cell.length_b   1.000
_cell.length_c   1.000
_cell.angle_alpha   90.00
_cell.angle_beta   90.00
_cell.angle_gamma   90.00
#
_symmetry.space_group_name_H-M   'P 1'
#
loop_
_entity.id
_entity.type
_entity.pdbx_description
1 polymer ?
#
loop_
_entity_poly.entity_id
_entity_poly.type
_entity_poly.pdbx_seq_one_letter_code
_entity_poly.pdbx_strand_id
1 'polypeptide(L)'
;MYAGIPPRPPQQTPSPIARLPLDAQLSALRTTLSHNDILLKILERSATLNLPHWYLTAGCLFQTVWNVVTGRPPAHAIKDYDLFYFDATDLSWEAEDAAIRAGREAFSDLPADVEIRNEARVHLWYERKFGVPCPPHDSVESAIDSFASTTCCLGVRLEPDGQWRVYAPHGLADVFNLVVRPNPVLAPREAYETKTARWREAWPELRVMSWPRPARRDPLPRPREAFEKAVDP
;
A
#
# COMPACT_ATOMS: atom_id res chain seq x y z
N MET A 1 -42.33 14.54 11.42
CA MET A 1 -41.45 14.62 10.23
C MET A 1 -40.49 13.44 10.29
N TYR A 2 -40.69 12.40 9.49
CA TYR A 2 -39.74 11.30 9.41
C TYR A 2 -38.57 11.75 8.55
N ALA A 3 -37.39 11.87 9.14
CA ALA A 3 -36.15 12.07 8.40
C ALA A 3 -35.97 10.86 7.48
N GLY A 4 -36.03 11.10 6.16
CA GLY A 4 -35.87 10.06 5.15
C GLY A 4 -34.53 9.36 5.33
N ILE A 5 -34.56 8.03 5.40
CA ILE A 5 -33.37 7.20 5.35
C ILE A 5 -32.66 7.55 4.03
N PRO A 6 -31.39 8.00 4.05
CA PRO A 6 -30.67 8.29 2.83
C PRO A 6 -30.62 7.03 1.95
N PRO A 7 -30.74 7.17 0.62
CA PRO A 7 -30.70 6.02 -0.28
C PRO A 7 -29.41 5.24 -0.03
N ARG A 8 -29.56 3.92 0.16
CA ARG A 8 -28.42 3.00 0.32
C ARG A 8 -27.52 3.18 -0.92
N PRO A 9 -26.21 3.45 -0.76
CA PRO A 9 -25.32 3.56 -1.90
C PRO A 9 -25.43 2.29 -2.76
N PRO A 10 -25.32 2.41 -4.09
CA PRO A 10 -25.41 1.25 -4.98
C PRO A 10 -24.43 0.19 -4.48
N GLN A 11 -24.91 -1.04 -4.32
CA GLN A 11 -24.05 -2.16 -3.98
C GLN A 11 -23.13 -2.38 -5.18
N GLN A 12 -21.85 -2.01 -5.07
CA GLN A 12 -20.86 -2.39 -6.06
C GLN A 12 -20.81 -3.91 -6.12
N THR A 13 -21.10 -4.45 -7.30
CA THR A 13 -20.83 -5.85 -7.60
C THR A 13 -19.33 -6.09 -7.46
N PRO A 14 -18.88 -7.11 -6.71
CA PRO A 14 -17.47 -7.43 -6.62
C PRO A 14 -16.86 -7.60 -8.00
N SER A 15 -15.68 -7.01 -8.20
CA SER A 15 -14.91 -7.20 -9.43
C SER A 15 -14.69 -8.70 -9.65
N PRO A 16 -15.02 -9.23 -10.84
CA PRO A 16 -14.75 -10.63 -11.18
C PRO A 16 -13.28 -11.00 -10.95
N ILE A 17 -12.36 -10.04 -11.17
CA ILE A 17 -10.91 -10.22 -10.97
C ILE A 17 -10.61 -10.62 -9.53
N ALA A 18 -11.26 -10.00 -8.54
CA ALA A 18 -11.01 -10.26 -7.12
C ALA A 18 -11.40 -11.67 -6.66
N ARG A 19 -12.06 -12.46 -7.51
CA ARG A 19 -12.49 -13.84 -7.24
C ARG A 19 -11.79 -14.88 -8.12
N LEU A 20 -10.88 -14.46 -9.01
CA LEU A 20 -10.10 -15.38 -9.82
C LEU A 20 -9.08 -16.15 -8.95
N PRO A 21 -8.58 -17.31 -9.43
CA PRO A 21 -7.36 -17.91 -8.89
C PRO A 21 -6.19 -16.90 -8.83
N LEU A 22 -5.29 -17.06 -7.86
CA LEU A 22 -4.27 -16.06 -7.56
C LEU A 22 -3.34 -15.77 -8.76
N ASP A 23 -2.94 -16.79 -9.50
CA ASP A 23 -2.16 -16.67 -10.73
C ASP A 23 -2.88 -15.82 -11.79
N ALA A 24 -4.19 -16.01 -11.95
CA ALA A 24 -5.01 -15.18 -12.83
C ALA A 24 -5.21 -13.76 -12.30
N GLN A 25 -5.26 -13.55 -10.98
CA GLN A 25 -5.24 -12.20 -10.38
C GLN A 25 -3.92 -11.48 -10.65
N LEU A 26 -2.79 -12.18 -10.58
CA LEU A 26 -1.46 -11.62 -10.90
C LEU A 26 -1.37 -11.25 -12.39
N SER A 27 -1.89 -12.09 -13.28
CA SER A 27 -1.99 -11.75 -14.70
C SER A 27 -2.87 -10.52 -14.93
N ALA A 28 -4.02 -10.44 -14.26
CA ALA A 28 -4.91 -9.28 -14.35
C ALA A 28 -4.26 -8.01 -13.79
N LEU A 29 -3.51 -8.10 -12.69
CA LEU A 29 -2.74 -7.00 -12.12
C LEU A 29 -1.71 -6.48 -13.11
N ARG A 30 -0.89 -7.37 -13.68
CA ARG A 30 0.10 -6.99 -14.70
C ARG A 30 -0.55 -6.30 -15.90
N THR A 31 -1.61 -6.89 -16.45
CA THR A 31 -2.37 -6.28 -17.57
C THR A 31 -2.90 -4.90 -17.19
N THR A 32 -3.47 -4.76 -16.00
CA THR A 32 -4.03 -3.49 -15.50
C THR A 32 -2.93 -2.43 -15.35
N LEU A 33 -1.83 -2.76 -14.67
CA LEU A 33 -0.71 -1.84 -14.46
C LEU A 33 -0.01 -1.46 -15.78
N SER A 34 -0.03 -2.35 -16.78
CA SER A 34 0.54 -2.09 -18.10
C SER A 34 -0.22 -1.03 -18.91
N HIS A 35 -1.38 -0.56 -18.46
CA HIS A 35 -2.04 0.60 -19.07
C HIS A 35 -1.36 1.92 -18.67
N ASN A 36 -0.52 1.92 -17.64
CA ASN A 36 0.25 3.09 -17.23
C ASN A 36 1.69 3.01 -17.79
N ASP A 37 1.91 3.62 -18.95
CA ASP A 37 3.22 3.64 -19.62
C ASP A 37 4.32 4.27 -18.76
N ILE A 38 3.97 5.26 -17.91
CA ILE A 38 4.92 5.91 -17.00
C ILE A 38 5.42 4.88 -15.98
N LEU A 39 4.50 4.13 -15.37
CA LEU A 39 4.80 3.06 -14.42
C LEU A 39 5.72 2.00 -15.05
N LEU A 40 5.42 1.56 -16.28
CA LEU A 40 6.25 0.57 -16.99
C LEU A 40 7.67 1.08 -17.23
N LYS A 41 7.82 2.32 -17.72
CA LYS A 41 9.15 2.94 -17.92
C LYS A 41 9.92 3.08 -16.61
N ILE A 42 9.23 3.42 -15.52
CA ILE A 42 9.87 3.49 -14.19
C ILE A 42 10.33 2.10 -13.75
N LEU A 43 9.52 1.05 -13.90
CA LEU A 43 9.92 -0.32 -13.56
C LEU A 43 11.15 -0.78 -14.36
N GLU A 44 11.14 -0.58 -15.67
CA GLU A 44 12.24 -0.96 -16.56
C GLU A 44 13.55 -0.25 -16.21
N ARG A 45 13.49 1.06 -15.97
CA ARG A 45 14.68 1.85 -15.62
C ARG A 45 15.13 1.63 -14.17
N SER A 46 14.22 1.35 -13.24
CA SER A 46 14.58 0.98 -11.87
C SER A 46 15.43 -0.29 -11.83
N ALA A 47 15.16 -1.24 -12.73
CA ALA A 47 15.95 -2.47 -12.88
C ALA A 47 17.41 -2.19 -13.29
N THR A 48 17.71 -1.05 -13.93
CA THR A 48 19.07 -0.69 -14.34
C THR A 48 19.84 0.09 -13.27
N LEU A 49 19.17 0.61 -12.25
CA LEU A 49 19.79 1.35 -11.14
C LEU A 49 20.57 0.45 -10.17
N ASN A 50 20.39 -0.88 -10.26
CA ASN A 50 21.04 -1.87 -9.39
C ASN A 50 20.83 -1.60 -7.89
N LEU A 51 19.70 -1.00 -7.51
CA LEU A 51 19.36 -0.78 -6.11
C LEU A 51 19.09 -2.13 -5.43
N PRO A 52 19.65 -2.40 -4.23
CA PRO A 52 19.44 -3.67 -3.56
C PRO A 52 17.98 -3.81 -3.07
N HIS A 53 17.38 -4.98 -3.34
CA HIS A 53 16.06 -5.37 -2.85
C HIS A 53 14.92 -4.38 -3.15
N TRP A 54 14.99 -3.65 -4.28
CA TRP A 54 14.04 -2.58 -4.58
C TRP A 54 12.61 -3.05 -4.88
N TYR A 55 11.63 -2.16 -4.66
CA TYR A 55 10.26 -2.25 -5.16
C TYR A 55 9.75 -0.87 -5.56
N LEU A 56 9.06 -0.80 -6.70
CA LEU A 56 8.10 0.27 -6.95
C LEU A 56 6.84 -0.03 -6.12
N THR A 57 6.34 0.93 -5.36
CA THR A 57 5.30 0.65 -4.36
C THR A 57 4.28 1.79 -4.20
N ALA A 58 3.41 1.64 -3.20
CA ALA A 58 2.48 2.64 -2.70
C ALA A 58 1.54 3.22 -3.77
N GLY A 59 1.48 4.55 -3.86
CA GLY A 59 0.41 5.31 -4.50
C GLY A 59 0.17 4.91 -5.95
N CYS A 60 1.24 4.79 -6.73
CA CYS A 60 1.16 4.61 -8.16
C CYS A 60 0.50 3.29 -8.57
N LEU A 61 0.69 2.21 -7.80
CA LEU A 61 0.20 0.88 -8.17
C LEU A 61 -1.31 0.77 -7.98
N PHE A 62 -1.81 0.97 -6.77
CA PHE A 62 -3.25 0.78 -6.50
C PHE A 62 -4.09 1.88 -7.15
N GLN A 63 -3.58 3.12 -7.29
CA GLN A 63 -4.31 4.17 -7.99
C GLN A 63 -4.38 3.89 -9.49
N THR A 64 -3.33 3.31 -10.10
CA THR A 64 -3.43 2.82 -11.49
C THR A 64 -4.54 1.78 -11.63
N VAL A 65 -4.63 0.82 -10.71
CA VAL A 65 -5.72 -0.17 -10.72
C VAL A 65 -7.08 0.52 -10.60
N TRP A 66 -7.25 1.43 -9.63
CA TRP A 66 -8.50 2.16 -9.44
C TRP A 66 -8.87 2.98 -10.68
N ASN A 67 -7.90 3.62 -11.32
CA ASN A 67 -8.11 4.37 -12.55
C ASN A 67 -8.65 3.48 -13.66
N VAL A 68 -7.97 2.38 -13.95
CA VAL A 68 -8.37 1.46 -15.02
C VAL A 68 -9.75 0.86 -14.76
N VAL A 69 -10.01 0.33 -13.55
CA VAL A 69 -11.31 -0.33 -13.26
C VAL A 69 -12.48 0.65 -13.19
N THR A 70 -12.22 1.94 -13.05
CA THR A 70 -13.24 2.99 -13.05
C THR A 70 -13.26 3.82 -14.35
N GLY A 71 -12.51 3.41 -15.38
CA GLY A 71 -12.51 4.07 -16.70
C GLY A 71 -11.84 5.45 -16.74
N ARG A 72 -10.95 5.74 -15.79
CA ARG A 72 -10.16 6.98 -15.74
C ARG A 72 -8.80 6.80 -16.46
N PRO A 73 -8.13 7.90 -16.87
CA PRO A 73 -6.76 7.81 -17.38
C PRO A 73 -5.83 7.09 -16.38
N PRO A 74 -4.97 6.15 -16.81
CA PRO A 74 -4.19 5.29 -15.91
C PRO A 74 -3.32 6.04 -14.90
N ALA A 75 -2.81 7.23 -15.26
CA ALA A 75 -2.00 8.08 -14.40
C ALA A 75 -2.81 9.15 -13.62
N HIS A 76 -4.14 9.14 -13.69
CA HIS A 76 -4.98 10.15 -13.06
C HIS A 76 -4.75 10.23 -11.54
N ALA A 77 -4.56 11.46 -11.04
CA ALA A 77 -4.38 11.80 -9.63
C ALA A 77 -3.21 11.12 -8.90
N ILE A 78 -2.33 10.41 -9.63
CA ILE A 78 -1.05 9.92 -9.11
C ILE A 78 -0.11 11.11 -8.95
N LYS A 79 0.38 11.34 -7.74
CA LYS A 79 1.27 12.48 -7.43
C LYS A 79 2.74 12.12 -7.64
N ASP A 80 3.09 10.92 -7.20
CA ASP A 80 4.45 10.44 -7.01
C ASP A 80 4.52 8.94 -7.30
N TYR A 81 5.73 8.47 -7.55
CA TYR A 81 6.09 7.07 -7.73
C TYR A 81 7.16 6.71 -6.70
N ASP A 82 6.77 5.98 -5.66
CA ASP A 82 7.66 5.58 -4.58
C ASP A 82 8.53 4.39 -5.02
N LEU A 83 9.84 4.59 -5.12
CA LEU A 83 10.84 3.55 -5.40
C LEU A 83 11.66 3.27 -4.13
N PHE A 84 11.26 2.24 -3.40
CA PHE A 84 11.93 1.83 -2.17
C PHE A 84 13.04 0.85 -2.47
N TYR A 85 14.13 0.94 -1.72
CA TYR A 85 15.22 -0.04 -1.72
C TYR A 85 15.74 -0.24 -0.29
N PHE A 86 16.54 -1.28 -0.07
CA PHE A 86 17.06 -1.59 1.25
C PHE A 86 18.56 -1.84 1.20
N ASP A 87 19.32 -0.94 1.82
CA ASP A 87 20.75 -1.09 2.05
C ASP A 87 21.11 -0.69 3.48
N ALA A 88 21.39 -1.68 4.33
CA ALA A 88 21.80 -1.47 5.72
C ALA A 88 23.33 -1.29 5.88
N THR A 89 24.11 -1.42 4.80
CA THR A 89 25.57 -1.34 4.86
C THR A 89 26.06 0.11 4.93
N ASP A 90 25.28 1.05 4.38
CA ASP A 90 25.55 2.48 4.44
C ASP A 90 24.27 3.27 4.76
N LEU A 91 24.19 3.70 6.03
CA LEU A 91 23.14 4.58 6.53
C LEU A 91 23.63 6.04 6.55
N SER A 92 24.29 6.52 5.50
CA SER A 92 24.58 7.94 5.30
C SER A 92 23.51 8.61 4.44
N TRP A 93 23.35 9.93 4.58
CA TRP A 93 22.47 10.67 3.66
C TRP A 93 23.11 10.71 2.28
N GLU A 94 24.43 10.75 2.22
CA GLU A 94 25.24 10.79 1.01
C GLU A 94 25.00 9.57 0.11
N ALA A 95 24.86 8.37 0.70
CA ALA A 95 24.50 7.15 -0.03
C ALA A 95 23.08 7.22 -0.60
N GLU A 96 22.10 7.67 0.19
CA GLU A 96 20.73 7.84 -0.30
C GLU A 96 20.63 8.92 -1.37
N ASP A 97 21.32 10.04 -1.20
CA ASP A 97 21.35 11.14 -2.18
C ASP A 97 22.04 10.72 -3.48
N ALA A 98 23.03 9.82 -3.43
CA ALA A 98 23.62 9.24 -4.63
C ALA A 98 22.57 8.43 -5.43
N ALA A 99 21.76 7.59 -4.76
CA ALA A 99 20.67 6.87 -5.39
C ALA A 99 19.60 7.82 -5.95
N ILE A 100 19.22 8.87 -5.20
CA ILE A 100 18.27 9.90 -5.66
C ILE A 100 18.79 10.61 -6.91
N ARG A 101 20.07 11.00 -6.95
CA ARG A 101 20.67 11.65 -8.13
C ARG A 101 20.70 10.72 -9.35
N ALA A 102 21.07 9.45 -9.17
CA ALA A 102 21.03 8.45 -10.24
C ALA A 102 19.61 8.25 -10.77
N GLY A 103 18.61 8.21 -9.88
CA GLY A 103 17.19 8.18 -10.27
C GLY A 103 16.76 9.40 -11.06
N ARG A 104 17.11 10.61 -10.59
CA ARG A 104 16.77 11.86 -11.31
C ARG A 104 17.29 11.86 -12.74
N GLU A 105 18.50 11.37 -12.96
CA GLU A 105 19.05 11.21 -14.32
C GLU A 105 18.24 10.17 -15.11
N ALA A 106 18.03 8.98 -14.52
CA ALA A 106 17.32 7.88 -15.15
C ALA A 106 15.85 8.21 -15.51
N PHE A 107 15.17 9.08 -14.76
CA PHE A 107 13.75 9.41 -14.96
C PHE A 107 13.51 10.81 -15.54
N SER A 108 14.56 11.53 -15.94
CA SER A 108 14.51 12.96 -16.29
C SER A 108 13.53 13.36 -17.41
N ASP A 109 13.24 12.46 -18.35
CA ASP A 109 12.30 12.68 -19.46
C ASP A 109 10.86 12.24 -19.15
N LEU A 110 10.61 11.64 -17.99
CA LEU A 110 9.27 11.20 -17.61
C LEU A 110 8.50 12.34 -16.93
N PRO A 111 7.20 12.51 -17.24
CA PRO A 111 6.35 13.46 -16.54
C PRO A 111 5.89 12.90 -15.19
N ALA A 112 6.85 12.53 -14.33
CA ALA A 112 6.61 11.86 -13.05
C ALA A 112 7.63 12.29 -12.00
N ASP A 113 7.17 12.45 -10.76
CA ASP A 113 8.04 12.58 -9.61
C ASP A 113 8.32 11.19 -9.03
N VAL A 114 9.60 10.79 -8.99
CA VAL A 114 10.01 9.48 -8.48
C VAL A 114 10.75 9.68 -7.15
N GLU A 115 10.12 9.25 -6.06
CA GLU A 115 10.70 9.35 -4.72
C GLU A 115 11.50 8.08 -4.42
N ILE A 116 12.83 8.19 -4.48
CA ILE A 116 13.73 7.10 -4.08
C ILE A 116 13.97 7.15 -2.57
N ARG A 117 13.86 6.00 -1.89
CA ARG A 117 14.08 5.90 -0.44
C ARG A 117 14.82 4.63 -0.04
N ASN A 118 15.83 4.77 0.81
CA ASN A 118 16.44 3.65 1.51
C ASN A 118 15.64 3.36 2.79
N GLU A 119 14.89 2.28 2.78
CA GLU A 119 14.03 1.89 3.91
C GLU A 119 14.84 1.54 5.17
N ALA A 120 16.11 1.14 5.02
CA ALA A 120 17.01 0.92 6.15
C ALA A 120 17.26 2.20 6.97
N ARG A 121 17.05 3.39 6.38
CA ARG A 121 17.35 4.69 7.01
C ARG A 121 16.14 5.38 7.63
N VAL A 122 14.93 4.93 7.34
CA VAL A 122 13.68 5.64 7.67
C VAL A 122 13.57 5.95 9.16
N HIS A 123 13.91 4.98 10.01
CA HIS A 123 13.88 5.11 11.47
C HIS A 123 14.71 6.28 12.03
N LEU A 124 15.72 6.77 11.29
CA LEU A 124 16.60 7.86 11.72
C LEU A 124 15.96 9.26 11.63
N TRP A 125 14.89 9.40 10.86
CA TRP A 125 14.24 10.70 10.62
C TRP A 125 12.71 10.67 10.75
N TYR A 126 12.07 9.50 10.68
CA TYR A 126 10.61 9.38 10.65
C TYR A 126 9.94 10.00 11.88
N GLU A 127 10.41 9.68 13.09
CA GLU A 127 9.85 10.21 14.33
C GLU A 127 9.96 11.74 14.40
N ARG A 128 11.10 12.30 13.99
CA ARG A 128 11.28 13.76 13.92
C ARG A 128 10.30 14.42 12.94
N LYS A 129 9.95 13.73 11.85
CA LYS A 129 9.05 14.26 10.81
C LYS A 129 7.57 14.10 11.18
N PHE A 130 7.18 12.99 11.80
CA PHE A 130 5.78 12.61 11.98
C PHE A 130 5.34 12.49 13.44
N GLY A 131 6.25 12.60 14.41
CA GLY A 131 5.96 12.49 15.84
C GLY A 131 5.61 11.07 16.30
N VAL A 132 5.86 10.06 15.47
CA VAL A 132 5.57 8.64 15.76
C VAL A 132 6.86 7.84 15.65
N PRO A 133 7.25 7.04 16.66
CA PRO A 133 8.40 6.16 16.57
C PRO A 133 8.25 5.18 15.41
N CYS A 134 9.28 5.08 14.58
CA CYS A 134 9.38 4.07 13.53
C CYS A 134 10.54 3.14 13.89
N PRO A 135 10.27 1.86 14.25
CA PRO A 135 11.33 0.87 14.42
C PRO A 135 12.13 0.69 13.12
N PRO A 136 13.42 0.31 13.19
CA PRO A 136 14.19 -0.04 12.00
C PRO A 136 13.48 -1.13 11.20
N HIS A 137 13.29 -0.88 9.91
CA HIS A 137 12.88 -1.90 8.95
C HIS A 137 14.03 -2.89 8.71
N ASP A 138 13.71 -4.15 8.43
CA ASP A 138 14.68 -5.21 8.11
C ASP A 138 14.72 -5.55 6.62
N SER A 139 13.78 -4.98 5.86
CA SER A 139 13.52 -5.26 4.44
C SER A 139 12.61 -4.18 3.84
N VAL A 140 12.55 -4.08 2.51
CA VAL A 140 11.54 -3.25 1.83
C VAL A 140 10.13 -3.78 2.09
N GLU A 141 9.96 -5.09 2.13
CA GLU A 141 8.70 -5.76 2.47
C GLU A 141 8.17 -5.28 3.84
N SER A 142 9.02 -5.22 4.88
CA SER A 142 8.61 -4.73 6.20
C SER A 142 8.20 -3.24 6.22
N ALA A 143 8.78 -2.44 5.33
CA ALA A 143 8.34 -1.06 5.14
C ALA A 143 6.96 -1.00 4.45
N ILE A 144 6.74 -1.83 3.42
CA ILE A 144 5.46 -1.94 2.72
C ILE A 144 4.35 -2.41 3.69
N ASP A 145 4.66 -3.36 4.59
CA ASP A 145 3.74 -3.83 5.63
C ASP A 145 3.28 -2.74 6.61
N SER A 146 4.00 -1.62 6.66
CA SER A 146 3.73 -0.52 7.59
C SER A 146 2.83 0.59 7.02
N PHE A 147 2.47 0.51 5.72
CA PHE A 147 1.63 1.53 5.08
C PHE A 147 0.25 1.65 5.73
N ALA A 148 -0.33 2.85 5.68
CA ALA A 148 -1.57 3.18 6.38
C ALA A 148 -2.83 2.41 5.94
N SER A 149 -2.80 1.75 4.78
CA SER A 149 -3.92 0.99 4.25
C SER A 149 -3.46 -0.30 3.58
N THR A 150 -4.28 -1.35 3.67
CA THR A 150 -3.99 -2.64 3.06
C THR A 150 -3.82 -2.56 1.54
N THR A 151 -4.55 -1.66 0.87
CA THR A 151 -4.40 -1.43 -0.59
C THR A 151 -3.10 -0.73 -0.96
N CYS A 152 -2.46 -0.04 -0.02
CA CYS A 152 -1.15 0.56 -0.22
C CYS A 152 -0.01 -0.43 -0.03
N CYS A 153 -0.26 -1.56 0.66
CA CYS A 153 0.73 -2.61 0.90
C CYS A 153 0.88 -3.47 -0.36
N LEU A 154 1.45 -2.88 -1.40
CA LEU A 154 1.66 -3.50 -2.70
C LEU A 154 3.02 -3.05 -3.25
N GLY A 155 3.85 -4.01 -3.65
CA GLY A 155 5.13 -3.76 -4.30
C GLY A 155 5.23 -4.55 -5.60
N VAL A 156 5.85 -3.94 -6.62
CA VAL A 156 6.20 -4.60 -7.88
C VAL A 156 7.64 -4.30 -8.22
N ARG A 157 8.38 -5.32 -8.68
CA ARG A 157 9.71 -5.15 -9.26
C ARG A 157 9.93 -6.11 -10.42
N LEU A 158 10.96 -5.85 -11.21
CA LEU A 158 11.44 -6.77 -12.23
C LEU A 158 12.56 -7.64 -11.66
N GLU A 159 12.46 -8.94 -11.89
CA GLU A 159 13.57 -9.88 -11.70
C GLU A 159 14.52 -9.86 -12.92
N PRO A 160 15.75 -10.40 -12.82
CA PRO A 160 16.72 -10.37 -13.92
C PRO A 160 16.25 -11.03 -15.23
N ASP A 161 15.29 -11.95 -15.14
CA ASP A 161 14.66 -12.62 -16.29
C ASP A 161 13.47 -11.83 -16.89
N GLY A 162 13.22 -10.62 -16.39
CA GLY A 162 12.13 -9.74 -16.79
C GLY A 162 10.76 -10.12 -16.21
N GLN A 163 10.68 -11.16 -15.37
CA GLN A 163 9.43 -11.50 -14.70
C GLN A 163 9.10 -10.49 -13.60
N TRP A 164 7.80 -10.27 -13.40
CA TRP A 164 7.33 -9.39 -12.35
C TRP A 164 7.31 -10.17 -11.04
N ARG A 165 8.02 -9.66 -10.03
CA ARG A 165 7.81 -10.08 -8.64
C ARG A 165 6.82 -9.10 -8.00
N VAL A 166 5.76 -9.67 -7.42
CA VAL A 166 4.68 -8.93 -6.76
C VAL A 166 4.68 -9.26 -5.28
N TYR A 167 4.73 -8.23 -4.44
CA TYR A 167 4.55 -8.34 -3.00
C TYR A 167 3.18 -7.76 -2.62
N ALA A 168 2.27 -8.61 -2.15
CA ALA A 168 0.88 -8.24 -1.83
C ALA A 168 0.39 -8.99 -0.56
N PRO A 169 0.87 -8.63 0.63
CA PRO A 169 0.61 -9.35 1.89
C PRO A 169 -0.88 -9.46 2.26
N HIS A 170 -1.72 -8.54 1.76
CA HIS A 170 -3.16 -8.56 1.97
C HIS A 170 -3.97 -9.07 0.75
N GLY A 171 -3.29 -9.62 -0.25
CA GLY A 171 -3.90 -10.02 -1.53
C GLY A 171 -4.36 -8.84 -2.38
N LEU A 172 -5.01 -9.13 -3.51
CA LEU A 172 -5.39 -8.11 -4.51
C LEU A 172 -6.88 -7.78 -4.50
N ALA A 173 -7.67 -8.51 -3.71
CA ALA A 173 -9.13 -8.42 -3.74
C ALA A 173 -9.64 -7.02 -3.34
N ASP A 174 -9.08 -6.41 -2.29
CA ASP A 174 -9.50 -5.08 -1.84
C ASP A 174 -9.16 -3.99 -2.88
N VAL A 175 -7.99 -4.09 -3.54
CA VAL A 175 -7.55 -3.13 -4.58
C VAL A 175 -8.53 -3.16 -5.77
N PHE A 176 -8.86 -4.35 -6.28
CA PHE A 176 -9.79 -4.49 -7.41
C PHE A 176 -11.25 -4.21 -7.07
N ASN A 177 -11.65 -4.32 -5.80
CA ASN A 177 -13.01 -4.02 -5.33
C ASN A 177 -13.17 -2.59 -4.82
N LEU A 178 -12.18 -1.72 -4.99
CA LEU A 178 -12.23 -0.33 -4.52
C LEU A 178 -12.48 -0.23 -3.00
N VAL A 179 -11.98 -1.20 -2.23
CA VAL A 179 -12.14 -1.27 -0.77
C VAL A 179 -10.86 -0.79 -0.12
N VAL A 180 -10.94 0.31 0.63
CA VAL A 180 -9.79 0.83 1.36
C VAL A 180 -9.94 0.43 2.81
N ARG A 181 -9.05 -0.44 3.32
CA ARG A 181 -9.03 -0.83 4.74
C ARG A 181 -7.85 -0.21 5.45
N PRO A 182 -8.03 0.25 6.70
CA PRO A 182 -6.92 0.70 7.52
C PRO A 182 -5.97 -0.46 7.82
N ASN A 183 -4.68 -0.17 7.89
CA ASN A 183 -3.65 -1.09 8.35
C ASN A 183 -2.99 -0.52 9.63
N PRO A 184 -3.45 -0.91 10.82
CA PRO A 184 -3.06 -0.31 12.09
C PRO A 184 -1.73 -0.88 12.63
N VAL A 185 -0.70 -0.96 11.79
CA VAL A 185 0.64 -1.46 12.15
C VAL A 185 1.54 -0.32 12.63
N LEU A 186 1.73 0.71 11.80
CA LEU A 186 2.60 1.85 12.12
C LEU A 186 1.89 3.19 11.95
N ALA A 187 1.21 3.39 10.82
CA ALA A 187 0.66 4.70 10.49
C ALA A 187 -0.45 5.13 11.48
N PRO A 188 -0.45 6.40 11.91
CA PRO A 188 -1.49 6.91 12.79
C PRO A 188 -2.85 6.95 12.07
N ARG A 189 -3.92 6.82 12.84
CA ARG A 189 -5.31 6.90 12.35
C ARG A 189 -5.56 8.14 11.48
N GLU A 190 -5.06 9.29 11.92
CA GLU A 190 -5.22 10.57 11.22
C GLU A 190 -4.62 10.51 9.80
N ALA A 191 -3.44 9.91 9.63
CA ALA A 191 -2.83 9.76 8.30
C ALA A 191 -3.71 8.94 7.35
N TYR A 192 -4.34 7.86 7.84
CA TYR A 192 -5.30 7.09 7.06
C TYR A 192 -6.55 7.91 6.71
N GLU A 193 -7.13 8.62 7.67
CA GLU A 193 -8.35 9.42 7.46
C GLU A 193 -8.09 10.58 6.48
N THR A 194 -6.96 11.29 6.59
CA THR A 194 -6.56 12.34 5.66
C THR A 194 -6.33 11.80 4.24
N LYS A 195 -5.61 10.69 4.11
CA LYS A 195 -5.35 10.07 2.79
C LYS A 195 -6.65 9.61 2.12
N THR A 196 -7.52 8.95 2.87
CA THR A 196 -8.79 8.42 2.33
C THR A 196 -9.80 9.51 2.00
N ALA A 197 -9.85 10.61 2.77
CA ALA A 197 -10.65 11.77 2.43
C ALA A 197 -10.24 12.34 1.07
N ARG A 198 -8.94 12.57 0.86
CA ARG A 198 -8.39 13.02 -0.42
C ARG A 198 -8.69 12.06 -1.57
N TRP A 199 -8.50 10.74 -1.36
CA TRP A 199 -8.78 9.77 -2.42
C TRP A 199 -10.25 9.74 -2.83
N ARG A 200 -11.19 9.92 -1.90
CA ARG A 200 -12.62 9.96 -2.23
C ARG A 200 -13.03 11.15 -3.10
N GLU A 201 -12.22 12.21 -3.16
CA GLU A 201 -12.45 13.32 -4.10
C GLU A 201 -12.20 12.89 -5.56
N ALA A 202 -11.18 12.06 -5.80
CA ALA A 202 -10.84 11.56 -7.13
C ALA A 202 -11.61 10.27 -7.51
N TRP A 203 -11.87 9.41 -6.52
CA TRP A 203 -12.62 8.15 -6.67
C TRP A 203 -13.79 8.08 -5.68
N PRO A 204 -14.94 8.71 -5.98
CA PRO A 204 -16.16 8.60 -5.18
C PRO A 204 -16.66 7.16 -4.99
N GLU A 205 -16.22 6.24 -5.84
CA GLU A 205 -16.51 4.82 -5.82
C GLU A 205 -15.84 4.05 -4.67
N LEU A 206 -14.85 4.64 -3.99
CA LEU A 206 -14.12 3.96 -2.92
C LEU A 206 -15.01 3.65 -1.71
N ARG A 207 -15.00 2.39 -1.29
CA ARG A 207 -15.53 1.95 -0.01
C ARG A 207 -14.44 2.02 1.06
N VAL A 208 -14.39 3.15 1.74
CA VAL A 208 -13.47 3.38 2.85
C VAL A 208 -14.02 2.75 4.13
N MET A 209 -13.27 1.81 4.72
CA MET A 209 -13.62 1.18 6.00
C MET A 209 -13.20 2.07 7.17
N SER A 210 -13.94 2.03 8.27
CA SER A 210 -13.59 2.78 9.48
C SER A 210 -12.35 2.20 10.15
N TRP A 211 -11.57 3.07 10.81
CA TRP A 211 -10.46 2.65 11.66
C TRP A 211 -10.94 1.62 12.72
N PRO A 212 -10.21 0.51 12.94
CA PRO A 212 -10.62 -0.49 13.91
C PRO A 212 -10.66 0.15 15.30
N ARG A 213 -11.74 -0.09 16.04
CA ARG A 213 -11.77 0.26 17.45
C ARG A 213 -10.78 -0.62 18.19
N PRO A 214 -10.12 -0.13 19.25
CA PRO A 214 -9.41 -1.00 20.17
C PRO A 214 -10.37 -2.11 20.58
N ALA A 215 -9.95 -3.37 20.48
CA ALA A 215 -10.75 -4.47 20.98
C ALA A 215 -11.13 -4.13 22.43
N ARG A 216 -12.43 -4.16 22.76
CA ARG A 216 -12.82 -4.15 24.18
C ARG A 216 -12.10 -5.34 24.79
N ARG A 217 -11.16 -5.08 25.70
CA ARG A 217 -10.75 -6.12 26.65
C ARG A 217 -11.97 -6.35 27.52
N ASP A 218 -12.84 -7.27 27.11
CA ASP A 218 -13.77 -7.83 28.07
C ASP A 218 -12.90 -8.45 29.17
N PRO A 219 -13.11 -8.08 30.44
CA PRO A 219 -12.35 -8.67 31.52
C PRO A 219 -12.55 -10.19 31.41
N LEU A 220 -11.43 -10.92 31.35
CA LEU A 220 -11.42 -12.37 31.52
C LEU A 220 -12.35 -12.71 32.70
N PRO A 221 -13.29 -13.66 32.56
CA PRO A 221 -14.13 -14.06 33.68
C PRO A 221 -13.21 -14.42 34.84
N ARG A 222 -13.47 -13.83 36.02
CA ARG A 222 -12.66 -14.07 37.21
C ARG A 222 -12.55 -15.59 37.41
N PRO A 223 -11.36 -16.14 37.69
CA PRO A 223 -11.19 -17.57 37.93
C PRO A 223 -11.83 -17.93 39.27
N ARG A 224 -13.15 -18.09 39.27
CA ARG A 224 -13.95 -18.70 40.34
C ARG A 224 -15.36 -19.16 39.90
N GLU A 225 -15.72 -19.05 38.62
CA GLU A 225 -16.99 -19.61 38.10
C GLU A 225 -16.80 -20.83 37.17
N ALA A 226 -15.56 -21.24 36.90
CA ALA A 226 -15.27 -22.41 36.06
C ALA A 226 -15.11 -23.74 36.85
N PHE A 227 -15.25 -23.73 38.18
CA PHE A 227 -14.98 -24.91 39.02
C PHE A 227 -16.18 -25.46 39.80
N GLU A 228 -17.41 -24.97 39.56
CA GLU A 228 -18.62 -25.44 40.28
C GLU A 228 -19.71 -26.02 39.36
N LYS A 229 -19.43 -26.23 38.07
CA LYS A 229 -20.38 -26.86 37.13
C LYS A 229 -19.92 -28.20 36.53
N ALA A 230 -18.86 -28.80 37.07
CA ALA A 230 -18.31 -30.06 36.56
C ALA A 230 -18.02 -31.11 37.65
N VAL A 231 -18.69 -31.02 38.81
CA VAL A 231 -18.68 -32.10 39.81
C VAL A 231 -20.08 -32.24 40.40
N ASP A 232 -20.92 -33.03 39.75
CA ASP A 232 -21.74 -34.03 40.43
C ASP A 232 -22.08 -35.15 39.40
N PRO A 233 -21.99 -36.44 39.76
CA PRO A 233 -22.05 -37.58 38.84
C PRO A 233 -23.46 -37.94 38.34
#